data_AF-A0A3T1AUI0-F1
#
_entry.id   AF-A0A3T1AUI0-F1
#
_cell.length_a   1.000
_cell.length_b   1.000
_cell.length_c   1.000
_cell.angle_alpha   90.00
_cell.angle_beta   90.00
_cell.angle_gamma   90.00
#
_symmetry.space_group_name_H-M   'P 1'
#
loop_
_entity.id
_entity.type
_entity.pdbx_description
1 polymer ?
#
loop_
_entity_poly.entity_id
_entity_poly.type
_entity_poly.pdbx_seq_one_letter_code
_entity_poly.pdbx_strand_id
1 'polypeptide(L)'
;MESPAPGGVQLSVISTVLVFVIIPAVVIGAVATLVLSSSDRAKPSRRYRPGQSFDFPAMWFSAAPEKTAAPVSHAVEHGLVIEDSSGAPVRPGPTGGASDKW
;
A
#
# COMPACT_ATOMS: atom_id res chain seq x y z
N MET A 1 -25.02 54.15 -40.36
CA MET A 1 -23.69 53.53 -40.58
C MET A 1 -23.56 52.47 -39.49
N GLU A 2 -24.18 51.32 -39.70
CA GLU A 2 -24.31 50.25 -38.70
C GLU A 2 -23.00 49.48 -38.53
N SER A 3 -22.62 49.25 -37.28
CA SER A 3 -21.42 48.51 -36.87
C SER A 3 -21.70 47.01 -36.91
N PRO A 4 -20.87 46.16 -37.54
CA PRO A 4 -21.06 44.72 -37.50
C PRO A 4 -20.72 44.17 -36.11
N ALA A 5 -21.68 43.43 -35.54
CA ALA A 5 -21.57 42.76 -34.24
C ALA A 5 -20.37 41.80 -34.16
N PRO A 6 -19.75 41.63 -32.98
CA PRO A 6 -18.52 40.85 -32.82
C PRO A 6 -18.73 39.37 -33.17
N GLY A 7 -17.80 38.84 -33.96
CA GLY A 7 -17.80 37.46 -34.45
C GLY A 7 -17.88 36.44 -33.32
N GLY A 8 -19.02 35.77 -33.23
CA GLY A 8 -19.15 34.54 -32.46
C GLY A 8 -18.29 33.46 -33.11
N VAL A 9 -17.37 32.89 -32.35
CA VAL A 9 -16.54 31.78 -32.81
C VAL A 9 -17.47 30.59 -33.04
N GLN A 10 -17.81 30.28 -34.30
CA GLN A 10 -18.56 29.07 -34.62
C GLN A 10 -17.67 27.87 -34.28
N LEU A 11 -17.96 27.20 -33.17
CA LEU A 11 -17.31 25.95 -32.81
C LEU A 11 -17.91 24.83 -33.64
N SER A 12 -17.11 24.26 -34.54
CA SER A 12 -17.47 23.02 -35.22
C SER A 12 -17.63 21.90 -34.18
N VAL A 13 -18.58 20.99 -34.40
CA VAL A 13 -18.80 19.78 -33.59
C VAL A 13 -17.48 19.01 -33.39
N ILE A 14 -16.63 18.98 -34.42
CA ILE A 14 -15.31 18.34 -34.34
C ILE A 14 -14.41 19.03 -33.31
N SER A 15 -14.42 20.36 -33.27
CA SER A 15 -13.62 21.14 -32.30
C SER A 15 -14.10 20.90 -30.87
N THR A 16 -15.42 20.86 -30.65
CA THR A 16 -15.99 20.55 -29.33
C THR A 16 -15.56 19.15 -28.86
N VAL A 17 -15.68 18.13 -29.72
CA VAL A 17 -15.29 16.76 -29.36
C VAL A 17 -13.78 16.67 -29.09
N LEU A 18 -12.94 17.28 -29.93
CA LEU A 18 -11.49 17.27 -29.76
C LEU A 18 -11.10 17.88 -28.40
N VAL A 19 -11.64 19.06 -28.08
CA VAL A 19 -11.22 19.83 -26.90
C VAL A 19 -11.78 19.25 -25.60
N PHE A 20 -13.05 18.82 -25.59
CA PHE A 20 -13.72 18.43 -24.35
C PHE A 20 -13.69 16.93 -24.07
N VAL A 21 -13.35 16.09 -25.05
CA VAL A 21 -13.32 14.63 -24.88
C VAL A 21 -11.93 14.08 -25.14
N ILE A 22 -11.38 14.34 -26.33
CA ILE A 22 -10.13 13.70 -26.76
C ILE A 22 -8.94 14.21 -25.95
N ILE A 23 -8.76 15.53 -25.85
CA ILE A 23 -7.63 16.11 -25.09
C ILE A 23 -7.65 15.65 -23.63
N PRO A 24 -8.77 15.74 -22.87
CA PRO A 24 -8.82 15.24 -21.51
C PRO A 24 -8.53 13.73 -21.41
N ALA A 25 -9.09 12.91 -22.31
CA ALA A 25 -8.84 11.48 -22.33
C ALA A 25 -7.36 11.15 -22.56
N VAL A 26 -6.69 11.87 -23.47
CA VAL A 26 -5.25 11.73 -23.72
C VAL A 26 -4.43 12.12 -22.50
N VAL A 27 -4.77 13.23 -21.84
CA VAL A 27 -4.08 13.67 -20.62
C VAL A 27 -4.22 12.64 -19.51
N ILE A 28 -5.45 12.16 -19.24
CA ILE A 28 -5.71 11.13 -18.24
C ILE A 28 -4.96 9.84 -18.60
N GLY A 29 -4.98 9.42 -19.87
CA GLY A 29 -4.25 8.25 -20.35
C GLY A 29 -2.74 8.39 -20.17
N ALA A 30 -2.17 9.55 -20.47
CA ALA A 30 -0.75 9.83 -20.27
C ALA A 30 -0.35 9.77 -18.80
N VAL A 31 -1.14 10.38 -17.91
CA VAL A 31 -0.90 10.32 -16.46
C VAL A 31 -1.03 8.88 -15.94
N ALA A 32 -2.10 8.17 -16.32
CA ALA A 32 -2.34 6.79 -15.89
C ALA A 32 -1.22 5.85 -16.36
N THR A 33 -0.79 5.96 -17.62
CA THR A 33 0.32 5.16 -18.16
C THR A 33 1.64 5.46 -17.45
N LEU A 34 1.94 6.72 -17.16
CA LEU A 34 3.14 7.11 -16.42
C LEU A 34 3.14 6.52 -15.00
N VAL A 35 2.02 6.65 -14.28
CA VAL A 35 1.87 6.13 -12.91
C VAL A 35 1.99 4.60 -12.89
N LEU A 36 1.27 3.91 -13.77
CA LEU A 36 1.26 2.45 -13.81
C LEU A 36 2.58 1.87 -14.29
N SER A 37 3.22 2.48 -15.28
CA SER A 37 4.53 2.03 -15.78
C SER A 37 5.66 2.23 -14.77
N SER A 38 5.53 3.16 -13.83
CA SER A 38 6.53 3.39 -12.78
C SER A 38 6.44 2.37 -11.64
N SER A 39 5.23 1.87 -11.35
CA SER A 39 4.95 0.94 -10.24
C SER A 39 5.80 -0.34 -10.28
N ASP A 40 6.07 -0.88 -11.47
CA ASP A 40 6.80 -2.15 -11.60
C ASP A 40 8.31 -2.01 -11.44
N ARG A 41 8.88 -0.82 -11.70
CA ARG A 41 10.33 -0.60 -11.57
C ARG A 41 10.77 -0.23 -10.16
N ALA A 42 9.87 0.38 -9.38
CA ALA A 42 10.19 0.89 -8.05
C ALA A 42 9.96 -0.13 -6.92
N LYS A 43 9.31 -1.27 -7.19
CA LYS A 43 8.99 -2.27 -6.17
C LYS A 43 9.98 -3.43 -6.24
N PRO A 44 10.76 -3.69 -5.17
CA PRO A 44 11.48 -4.95 -5.03
C PRO A 44 10.54 -6.11 -5.31
N SER A 45 11.02 -7.17 -5.97
CA SER A 45 10.17 -8.31 -6.30
C SER A 45 9.43 -8.77 -5.04
N ARG A 46 8.10 -8.67 -5.06
CA ARG A 46 7.24 -8.97 -3.90
C ARG A 46 7.38 -10.41 -3.39
N ARG A 47 8.06 -11.25 -4.16
CA ARG A 47 8.35 -12.64 -3.88
C ARG A 47 9.85 -12.83 -3.73
N TYR A 48 10.26 -13.34 -2.58
CA TYR A 48 11.63 -13.82 -2.38
C TYR A 48 11.95 -14.96 -3.35
N ARG A 49 13.17 -14.99 -3.88
CA ARG A 49 13.70 -16.08 -4.70
C ARG A 49 14.81 -16.79 -3.92
N PRO A 50 14.76 -18.14 -3.80
CA PRO A 50 15.86 -18.89 -3.19
C PRO A 50 17.19 -18.57 -3.87
N GLY A 51 18.24 -18.33 -3.08
CA GLY A 51 19.57 -17.92 -3.55
C GLY A 51 19.77 -16.41 -3.70
N GLN A 52 18.71 -15.60 -3.60
CA GLN A 52 18.81 -14.14 -3.52
C GLN A 52 19.09 -13.68 -2.08
N SER A 53 19.76 -12.54 -1.90
CA SER A 53 19.85 -11.88 -0.59
C SER A 53 18.45 -11.54 -0.06
N PHE A 54 18.27 -11.69 1.26
CA PHE A 54 17.02 -11.34 1.92
C PHE A 54 17.09 -9.89 2.39
N ASP A 55 16.61 -8.97 1.55
CA ASP A 55 16.65 -7.52 1.81
C ASP A 55 15.30 -6.98 2.33
N PHE A 56 14.44 -7.87 2.84
CA PHE A 56 13.14 -7.49 3.40
C PHE A 56 13.26 -7.11 4.88
N PRO A 57 12.41 -6.20 5.40
CA PRO A 57 12.38 -5.89 6.81
C PRO A 57 12.02 -7.13 7.64
N ALA A 58 12.51 -7.18 8.87
CA ALA A 58 12.12 -8.23 9.81
C ALA A 58 10.61 -8.16 10.08
N MET A 59 9.92 -9.27 9.88
CA MET A 59 8.47 -9.38 10.08
C MET A 59 8.14 -10.57 10.97
N TRP A 60 7.23 -10.35 11.92
CA TRP A 60 6.67 -11.38 12.78
C TRP A 60 5.20 -11.57 12.47
N PHE A 61 4.81 -12.81 12.20
CA PHE A 61 3.42 -13.18 11.98
C PHE A 61 2.88 -13.83 13.25
N SER A 62 1.82 -13.26 13.81
CA SER A 62 1.07 -13.86 14.91
C SER A 62 0.01 -14.79 14.35
N ALA A 63 -0.19 -15.95 14.99
CA ALA A 63 -1.29 -16.86 14.67
C ALA A 63 -2.67 -16.27 15.01
N ALA A 64 -2.72 -15.24 15.87
CA ALA A 64 -3.91 -14.52 16.29
C ALA A 64 -3.70 -13.01 16.10
N PRO A 65 -3.66 -12.51 14.85
CA PRO A 65 -3.38 -11.10 14.56
C PRO A 65 -4.39 -10.14 15.21
N GLU A 66 -5.65 -10.58 15.37
CA GLU A 66 -6.71 -9.84 16.04
C GLU A 66 -6.40 -9.52 17.51
N LYS A 67 -5.58 -10.36 18.16
CA LYS A 67 -5.14 -10.14 19.55
C LYS A 67 -3.96 -9.18 19.66
N THR A 68 -3.29 -8.87 18.54
CA THR A 68 -2.15 -7.95 18.48
C THR A 68 -2.56 -6.57 17.94
N ALA A 69 -3.69 -6.47 17.26
CA ALA A 69 -4.19 -5.25 16.61
C ALA A 69 -4.99 -4.32 17.55
N ALA A 70 -4.70 -4.29 18.85
CA ALA A 70 -5.32 -3.32 19.75
C ALA A 70 -4.80 -1.90 19.45
N PRO A 71 -5.67 -0.88 19.31
CA PRO A 71 -5.23 0.49 19.10
C PRO A 71 -4.37 0.95 20.27
N VAL A 72 -3.25 1.62 19.96
CA VAL A 72 -2.32 2.23 20.92
C VAL A 72 -3.03 3.40 21.62
N SER A 73 -3.91 3.10 22.57
CA SER A 73 -4.55 4.10 23.45
C SER A 73 -4.75 3.60 24.87
N HIS A 74 -4.40 2.35 25.17
CA HIS A 74 -4.22 1.88 26.54
C HIS A 74 -2.90 1.12 26.62
N ALA A 75 -1.88 1.83 27.08
CA ALA A 75 -0.66 1.22 27.54
C ALA A 75 -1.00 0.20 28.66
N VAL A 76 -0.60 -1.05 28.43
CA VAL A 76 0.07 -1.90 29.43
C VAL A 76 -0.64 -2.02 30.78
N GLU A 77 -1.63 -2.92 30.91
CA GLU A 77 -1.96 -3.49 32.23
C GLU A 77 -2.34 -4.99 32.21
N HIS A 78 -2.49 -5.61 31.05
CA HIS A 78 -2.48 -7.07 30.94
C HIS A 78 -1.24 -7.50 30.18
N GLY A 79 -0.08 -7.40 30.85
CA GLY A 79 1.08 -8.17 30.43
C GLY A 79 0.64 -9.64 30.35
N LEU A 80 0.96 -10.33 29.26
CA LEU A 80 0.81 -11.78 29.14
C LEU A 80 1.62 -12.43 30.26
N VAL A 81 0.98 -12.60 31.41
CA VAL A 81 1.49 -13.34 32.54
C VAL A 81 1.24 -14.81 32.21
N ILE A 82 2.31 -15.56 32.03
CA ILE A 82 2.21 -17.01 32.06
C ILE A 82 2.12 -17.40 33.53
N GLU A 83 1.03 -18.05 33.90
CA GLU A 83 0.87 -18.58 35.25
C GLU A 83 1.52 -19.98 35.30
N ASP A 84 2.26 -20.25 36.37
CA ASP A 84 2.69 -21.61 36.66
C ASP A 84 1.54 -22.45 37.24
N SER A 85 1.78 -23.74 37.51
CA SER A 85 0.76 -24.62 38.09
C SER A 85 0.29 -24.21 39.50
N SER A 86 0.99 -23.28 40.15
CA SER A 86 0.58 -22.68 41.43
C SER A 86 -0.25 -21.39 41.26
N GLY A 87 -0.46 -20.94 40.02
CA GLY A 87 -1.12 -19.68 39.70
C GLY A 87 -0.23 -18.45 39.89
N ALA A 88 1.07 -18.65 40.14
CA ALA A 88 1.99 -17.54 40.33
C ALA A 88 2.38 -16.93 38.96
N PRO A 89 2.48 -15.60 38.85
CA PRO A 89 2.91 -14.95 37.63
C PRO A 89 4.39 -15.23 37.37
N VAL A 90 4.72 -15.85 36.22
CA VAL A 90 6.09 -16.21 35.86
C VAL A 90 6.49 -15.53 34.54
N ARG A 91 7.74 -15.08 34.48
CA ARG A 91 8.34 -14.61 33.22
C ARG A 91 8.62 -15.82 32.33
N PRO A 92 8.20 -15.81 31.05
CA PRO A 92 8.52 -16.90 30.14
C PRO A 92 10.03 -17.15 30.10
N GLY A 93 10.45 -18.33 30.53
CA GLY A 93 11.83 -18.79 30.43
C GLY A 93 12.07 -19.51 29.09
N PRO A 94 13.33 -19.68 28.66
CA PRO A 94 13.63 -20.48 27.47
C PRO A 94 13.09 -21.90 27.64
N THR A 95 12.19 -22.33 26.75
CA THR A 95 11.58 -23.68 26.81
C THR A 95 12.29 -24.69 25.91
N GLY A 96 13.00 -24.24 24.86
CA GLY A 96 13.73 -25.11 23.92
C GLY A 96 14.02 -24.43 22.58
N GLY A 97 14.48 -25.21 21.58
CA GLY A 97 14.74 -24.74 20.22
C GLY A 97 14.92 -25.88 19.21
N ALA A 98 14.65 -25.61 17.93
CA ALA A 98 14.88 -26.51 16.80
C ALA A 98 15.65 -25.75 15.71
N SER A 99 16.57 -26.44 15.03
CA SER A 99 17.39 -25.85 13.96
C SER A 99 17.66 -26.89 12.88
N ASP A 100 17.77 -26.45 11.64
CA ASP A 100 18.14 -27.25 10.49
C ASP A 100 18.89 -26.40 9.46
N LYS A 101 19.58 -27.06 8.51
CA LYS A 101 20.27 -26.43 7.38
C LYS A 101 19.79 -27.08 6.07
N TRP A 102 18.84 -26.39 5.45
CA TRP A 102 18.41 -26.59 4.08
C TRP A 102 19.56 -26.41 3.08
#